data_AF-W2P8B6-F1
#
_entry.id   AF-W2P8B6-F1
#
_cell.length_a   1.000
_cell.length_b   1.000
_cell.length_c   1.000
_cell.angle_alpha   90.00
_cell.angle_beta   90.00
_cell.angle_gamma   90.00
#
_symmetry.space_group_name_H-M   'P 1'
#
loop_
_entity.id
_entity.type
_entity.pdbx_description
1 polymer ?
#
loop_
_entity_poly.entity_id
_entity_poly.type
_entity_poly.pdbx_seq_one_letter_code
_entity_poly.pdbx_strand_id
1 'polypeptide(L)'
;MLVVPLQVTQQHGKEENSAVTVQSKADGKRIQSRDDAEHFYKLQLAQPLPTFELNKTLVSKLLPSTQHDRLCDIMHRFLNSFLVRLFRVSLLCFGCLLFVPTKYITPGIPFMVTAIVLPPVVFVTFFSLDVLVLLACQYEFWFITALNTLNWVGLGMIFGDIRAISCFGLWLSSQSVVLIDANYRTFQTAVKSIVISGPFLILLVVCCSYNLIADASYPAIEMGILTLQSRQIVVFTASTLSVFVVKKAYTKNYRMRIRLHDRERDPDTAQGLHTIPCVGLHAQLKLSHCGSKRNFGQIQFGASTMRNLLVLAPRSRPVDIVSNLQKLRLSPHDPLTVDARNVVLRGTLLKWMATPYAQSVVYITGIVGLSATAIVWIMILCHQHKSSPDQLKLGISIVAGVCSLAFTFVAFALTQRDLLRLVAWNFDVLFSTFQGTGLALCLLDLLSWSVSSSLAVISW
;
A
#
# COMPACT_ATOMS: atom_id res chain seq x y z
N MET A 1 -6.18 -4.45 11.99
CA MET A 1 -6.63 -3.21 11.31
C MET A 1 -6.85 -3.56 9.84
N LEU A 2 -8.10 -3.63 9.38
CA LEU A 2 -8.37 -4.00 7.99
C LEU A 2 -8.30 -2.75 7.12
N VAL A 3 -7.52 -2.83 6.05
CA VAL A 3 -7.28 -1.74 5.13
C VAL A 3 -8.02 -2.02 3.82
N VAL A 4 -8.91 -1.11 3.42
CA VAL A 4 -9.70 -1.27 2.19
C VAL A 4 -9.40 -0.14 1.22
N PRO A 5 -9.23 -0.46 -0.08
CA PRO A 5 -8.96 0.53 -1.09
C PRO A 5 -10.11 1.49 -1.36
N LEU A 6 -9.74 2.71 -1.74
CA LEU A 6 -10.65 3.80 -2.05
C LEU A 6 -10.89 3.99 -3.55
N GLN A 7 -11.99 4.65 -3.91
CA GLN A 7 -12.29 5.14 -5.25
C GLN A 7 -12.69 6.62 -5.18
N VAL A 8 -12.30 7.43 -6.16
CA VAL A 8 -12.74 8.83 -6.30
C VAL A 8 -14.02 8.88 -7.13
N THR A 9 -15.05 9.60 -6.69
CA THR A 9 -16.30 9.81 -7.47
C THR A 9 -16.44 11.28 -7.87
N GLN A 10 -16.59 11.53 -9.17
CA GLN A 10 -16.89 12.86 -9.74
C GLN A 10 -18.38 12.92 -10.10
N GLN A 11 -19.15 13.83 -9.47
CA GLN A 11 -20.57 14.03 -9.75
C GLN A 11 -20.77 15.12 -10.82
N HIS A 12 -21.62 14.85 -11.81
CA HIS A 12 -22.26 15.86 -12.65
C HIS A 12 -23.77 15.87 -12.38
N GLY A 13 -24.32 17.05 -12.10
CA GLY A 13 -25.69 17.19 -11.61
C GLY A 13 -26.75 17.03 -12.70
N LYS A 14 -27.81 16.27 -12.39
CA LYS A 14 -29.15 16.45 -12.97
C LYS A 14 -30.18 15.92 -11.96
N GLU A 15 -31.13 16.79 -11.58
CA GLU A 15 -32.25 16.49 -10.69
C GLU A 15 -33.43 15.88 -11.45
N GLU A 16 -34.11 14.89 -10.88
CA GLU A 16 -35.53 14.67 -11.13
C GLU A 16 -36.20 13.98 -9.92
N ASN A 17 -37.37 14.50 -9.53
CA ASN A 17 -38.17 14.12 -8.37
C ASN A 17 -39.13 12.95 -8.70
N SER A 18 -39.40 12.07 -7.72
CA SER A 18 -40.77 11.62 -7.42
C SER A 18 -40.84 10.78 -6.13
N ALA A 19 -41.88 11.03 -5.35
CA ALA A 19 -42.21 10.40 -4.08
C ALA A 19 -43.33 9.36 -4.26
N VAL A 20 -43.27 8.23 -3.55
CA VAL A 20 -44.46 7.44 -3.18
C VAL A 20 -44.21 6.73 -1.83
N THR A 21 -45.20 6.86 -0.93
CA THR A 21 -45.28 6.23 0.39
C THR A 21 -46.19 5.00 0.30
N VAL A 22 -45.80 3.85 0.88
CA VAL A 22 -46.77 2.78 1.24
C VAL A 22 -46.38 2.14 2.58
N GLN A 23 -47.35 2.17 3.51
CA GLN A 23 -47.37 1.49 4.80
C GLN A 23 -47.89 0.04 4.63
N SER A 24 -47.31 -0.93 5.36
CA SER A 24 -48.04 -2.14 5.79
C SER A 24 -47.37 -2.81 7.01
N LYS A 25 -48.17 -3.55 7.78
CA LYS A 25 -48.14 -3.78 9.22
C LYS A 25 -48.04 -5.28 9.56
N ALA A 26 -47.43 -5.57 10.73
CA ALA A 26 -47.56 -6.75 11.62
C ALA A 26 -46.80 -8.05 11.24
N ASP A 27 -45.79 -8.52 12.00
CA ASP A 27 -45.74 -9.06 13.39
C ASP A 27 -45.84 -10.60 13.42
N GLY A 28 -44.83 -11.26 14.01
CA GLY A 28 -44.92 -12.71 14.30
C GLY A 28 -43.63 -13.54 14.35
N LYS A 29 -42.53 -13.09 14.98
CA LYS A 29 -41.40 -13.96 15.45
C LYS A 29 -40.34 -13.11 16.16
N ARG A 30 -40.47 -12.87 17.47
CA ARG A 30 -39.70 -11.81 18.17
C ARG A 30 -38.78 -12.26 19.32
N ILE A 31 -38.59 -13.56 19.55
CA ILE A 31 -37.86 -14.01 20.76
C ILE A 31 -36.50 -14.65 20.45
N GLN A 32 -36.28 -15.20 19.25
CA GLN A 32 -35.02 -15.91 18.94
C GLN A 32 -33.95 -15.05 18.24
N SER A 33 -34.32 -13.90 17.65
CA SER A 33 -33.40 -13.05 16.86
C SER A 33 -32.58 -12.06 17.67
N ARG A 34 -32.84 -11.95 18.99
CA ARG A 34 -32.23 -10.90 19.84
C ARG A 34 -30.81 -11.27 20.28
N ASP A 35 -30.57 -12.54 20.58
CA ASP A 35 -29.24 -13.03 21.01
C ASP A 35 -28.26 -13.13 19.84
N ASP A 36 -28.76 -13.44 18.63
CA ASP A 36 -27.91 -13.51 17.43
C ASP A 36 -27.43 -12.11 17.02
N ALA A 37 -28.28 -11.08 17.13
CA ALA A 37 -27.94 -9.70 16.76
C ALA A 37 -26.82 -9.08 17.62
N GLU A 38 -26.65 -9.52 18.88
CA GLU A 38 -25.64 -8.96 19.78
C GLU A 38 -24.20 -9.33 19.42
N HIS A 39 -23.99 -10.27 18.50
CA HIS A 39 -22.66 -10.82 18.20
C HIS A 39 -22.14 -10.46 16.80
N PHE A 40 -22.94 -9.72 16.02
CA PHE A 40 -22.55 -9.27 14.69
C PHE A 40 -21.85 -7.91 14.75
N TYR A 41 -20.67 -7.87 14.14
CA TYR A 41 -19.93 -6.64 13.93
C TYR A 41 -19.91 -6.31 12.45
N LYS A 42 -20.11 -5.04 12.13
CA LYS A 42 -19.97 -4.53 10.76
C LYS A 42 -18.73 -3.66 10.67
N LEU A 43 -17.96 -3.84 9.60
CA LEU A 43 -16.88 -2.90 9.30
C LEU A 43 -17.47 -1.55 8.87
N GLN A 44 -17.15 -0.52 9.63
CA GLN A 44 -17.43 0.88 9.33
C GLN A 44 -16.12 1.63 9.15
N LEU A 45 -16.18 2.82 8.55
CA LEU A 45 -15.01 3.68 8.44
C LEU A 45 -14.57 4.16 9.81
N ALA A 46 -13.28 4.06 10.11
CA ALA A 46 -12.72 4.55 11.35
C ALA A 46 -12.73 6.08 11.43
N GLN A 47 -12.61 6.75 10.27
CA GLN A 47 -12.64 8.20 10.12
C GLN A 47 -13.48 8.60 8.91
N PRO A 48 -14.15 9.76 8.91
CA PRO A 48 -14.85 10.25 7.73
C PRO A 48 -13.87 10.41 6.56
N LEU A 49 -14.32 10.11 5.34
CA LEU A 49 -13.47 10.26 4.17
C LEU A 49 -13.11 11.74 3.98
N PRO A 50 -11.83 12.07 3.80
CA PRO A 50 -11.42 13.44 3.52
C PRO A 50 -12.01 13.89 2.17
N THR A 51 -12.57 15.09 2.16
CA THR A 51 -12.97 15.80 0.94
C THR A 51 -11.77 16.56 0.39
N PHE A 52 -11.52 16.49 -0.92
CA PHE A 52 -10.40 17.20 -1.53
C PHE A 52 -10.74 17.74 -2.91
N GLU A 53 -9.96 18.73 -3.34
CA GLU A 53 -10.12 19.38 -4.63
C GLU A 53 -9.05 18.87 -5.60
N LEU A 54 -9.44 17.96 -6.49
CA LEU A 54 -8.54 17.42 -7.53
C LEU A 54 -8.00 18.48 -8.50
N ASN A 55 -8.65 19.64 -8.57
CA ASN A 55 -8.21 20.74 -9.42
C ASN A 55 -6.99 21.48 -8.85
N LYS A 56 -6.61 21.26 -7.58
CA LYS A 56 -5.38 21.81 -7.00
C LYS A 56 -4.15 21.03 -7.45
N THR A 57 -3.59 21.43 -8.59
CA THR A 57 -2.32 20.93 -9.10
C THR A 57 -1.23 22.00 -9.00
N LEU A 58 0.04 21.63 -9.21
CA LEU A 58 1.12 22.62 -9.32
C LEU A 58 0.84 23.58 -10.49
N VAL A 59 0.42 23.04 -11.64
CA VAL A 59 0.03 23.84 -12.81
C VAL A 59 -1.10 24.81 -12.49
N SER A 60 -2.14 24.39 -11.75
CA SER A 60 -3.29 25.27 -11.45
C SER A 60 -2.94 26.43 -10.51
N LYS A 61 -1.85 26.30 -9.73
CA LYS A 61 -1.32 27.38 -8.90
C LYS A 61 -0.38 28.31 -9.67
N LEU A 62 0.32 27.78 -10.68
CA LEU A 62 1.33 28.50 -11.46
C LEU A 62 0.74 29.22 -12.69
N LEU A 63 -0.33 28.70 -13.28
CA LEU A 63 -0.90 29.22 -14.53
C LEU A 63 -2.29 29.85 -14.33
N PRO A 64 -2.62 30.93 -15.09
CA PRO A 64 -3.98 31.45 -15.21
C PRO A 64 -4.98 30.40 -15.73
N SER A 65 -6.25 30.49 -15.32
CA SER A 65 -7.31 29.51 -15.63
C SER A 65 -7.48 29.21 -17.12
N THR A 66 -7.40 30.21 -17.99
CA THR A 66 -7.54 30.04 -19.45
C THR A 66 -6.37 29.28 -20.09
N GLN A 67 -5.17 29.39 -19.51
CA GLN A 67 -4.00 28.66 -19.97
C GLN A 67 -3.96 27.23 -19.41
N HIS A 68 -4.46 27.04 -18.17
CA HIS A 68 -4.62 25.72 -17.57
C HIS A 68 -5.55 24.83 -18.42
N ASP A 69 -6.68 25.36 -18.88
CA ASP A 69 -7.66 24.57 -19.65
C ASP A 69 -7.13 24.21 -21.05
N ARG A 70 -6.49 25.17 -21.73
CA ARG A 70 -5.77 24.89 -23.00
C ARG A 70 -4.68 23.84 -22.82
N LEU A 71 -3.92 23.90 -21.73
CA LEU A 71 -2.88 22.92 -21.43
C LEU A 71 -3.48 21.54 -21.15
N CYS A 72 -4.63 21.46 -20.48
CA CYS A 72 -5.33 20.21 -20.25
C CYS A 72 -5.81 19.55 -21.55
N ASP A 73 -6.32 20.35 -22.49
CA ASP A 73 -6.74 19.87 -23.82
C ASP A 73 -5.55 19.38 -24.65
N ILE A 74 -4.46 20.14 -24.66
CA ILE A 74 -3.20 19.75 -25.32
C ILE A 74 -2.63 18.47 -24.68
N MET A 75 -2.73 18.37 -23.35
CA MET A 75 -2.26 17.21 -22.60
C MET A 75 -2.97 15.94 -23.05
N HIS A 76 -4.30 15.99 -23.19
CA HIS A 76 -5.08 14.82 -23.57
C HIS A 76 -4.86 14.42 -25.04
N ARG A 77 -4.78 15.39 -25.95
CA ARG A 77 -4.65 15.13 -27.40
C ARG A 77 -3.24 14.69 -27.82
N PHE A 78 -2.20 15.34 -27.30
CA PHE A 78 -0.84 15.17 -27.81
C PHE A 78 0.15 14.70 -26.73
N LEU A 79 0.19 15.41 -25.59
CA LEU A 79 1.23 15.21 -24.59
C LEU A 79 1.22 13.80 -24.02
N ASN A 80 0.05 13.20 -23.78
CA ASN A 80 -0.06 11.83 -23.28
C ASN A 80 0.59 10.80 -24.23
N SER A 81 0.31 10.88 -25.54
CA SER A 81 0.89 9.98 -26.54
C SER A 81 2.40 10.19 -26.68
N PHE A 82 2.83 11.45 -26.60
CA PHE A 82 4.25 11.81 -26.60
C PHE A 82 4.98 11.28 -25.36
N LEU A 83 4.44 11.50 -24.17
CA LEU A 83 5.03 11.04 -22.90
C LEU A 83 5.14 9.51 -22.81
N VAL A 84 4.15 8.77 -23.33
CA VAL A 84 4.26 7.29 -23.42
C VAL A 84 5.43 6.88 -24.30
N ARG A 85 5.59 7.51 -25.47
CA ARG A 85 6.70 7.23 -26.38
C ARG A 85 8.03 7.59 -25.74
N LEU A 86 8.12 8.76 -25.12
CA LEU A 86 9.32 9.24 -24.43
C LEU A 86 9.71 8.32 -23.26
N PHE A 87 8.73 7.82 -22.51
CA PHE A 87 8.97 6.82 -21.45
C PHE A 87 9.48 5.47 -22.00
N ARG A 88 9.05 5.05 -23.18
CA ARG A 88 9.63 3.84 -23.82
C ARG A 88 11.06 4.07 -24.26
N VAL A 89 11.35 5.26 -24.80
CA VAL A 89 12.70 5.66 -25.17
C VAL A 89 13.59 5.72 -23.92
N SER A 90 13.12 6.27 -22.80
CA SER A 90 13.90 6.33 -21.56
C SER A 90 14.28 4.95 -21.01
N LEU A 91 13.39 3.95 -21.16
CA LEU A 91 13.68 2.56 -20.83
C LEU A 91 14.71 1.92 -21.76
N LEU A 92 14.65 2.21 -23.06
CA LEU A 92 15.68 1.78 -24.01
C LEU A 92 17.03 2.42 -23.68
N CYS A 93 17.05 3.72 -23.38
CA CYS A 93 18.25 4.42 -22.90
C CYS A 93 18.81 3.77 -21.63
N PHE A 94 17.95 3.36 -20.70
CA PHE A 94 18.38 2.63 -19.51
C PHE A 94 19.04 1.28 -19.86
N GLY A 95 18.44 0.51 -20.77
CA GLY A 95 19.08 -0.70 -21.29
C GLY A 95 20.46 -0.43 -21.89
N CYS A 96 20.58 0.61 -22.72
CA CYS A 96 21.88 1.03 -23.27
C CYS A 96 22.90 1.38 -22.18
N LEU A 97 22.48 2.08 -21.12
CA LEU A 97 23.37 2.43 -20.00
C LEU A 97 23.90 1.21 -19.23
N LEU A 98 23.13 0.12 -19.19
CA LEU A 98 23.54 -1.13 -18.52
C LEU A 98 24.54 -1.94 -19.34
N PHE A 99 24.35 -2.04 -20.67
CA PHE A 99 25.11 -2.98 -21.51
C PHE A 99 26.21 -2.33 -22.36
N VAL A 100 26.19 -1.02 -22.57
CA VAL A 100 27.18 -0.33 -23.41
C VAL A 100 28.30 0.25 -22.54
N PRO A 101 29.59 -0.02 -22.85
CA PRO A 101 30.72 0.55 -22.13
C PRO A 101 30.70 2.08 -22.14
N THR A 102 31.18 2.69 -21.04
CA THR A 102 31.15 4.14 -20.80
C THR A 102 31.82 4.89 -21.96
N LYS A 103 32.92 4.36 -22.51
CA LYS A 103 33.69 4.98 -23.61
C LYS A 103 32.86 5.34 -24.85
N TYR A 104 31.86 4.52 -25.19
CA TYR A 104 31.04 4.74 -26.40
C TYR A 104 29.80 5.58 -26.11
N ILE A 105 29.28 5.54 -24.88
CA ILE A 105 28.00 6.16 -24.53
C ILE A 105 28.15 7.61 -24.05
N THR A 106 29.33 8.02 -23.54
CA THR A 106 29.62 9.35 -22.98
C THR A 106 29.01 10.54 -23.74
N PRO A 107 29.17 10.70 -25.08
CA PRO A 107 28.61 11.85 -25.78
C PRO A 107 27.07 11.84 -25.82
N GLY A 108 26.44 10.67 -25.71
CA GLY A 108 25.00 10.50 -25.71
C GLY A 108 24.33 10.66 -24.34
N ILE A 109 25.09 10.63 -23.24
CA ILE A 109 24.54 10.63 -21.87
C ILE A 109 23.67 11.86 -21.60
N PRO A 110 24.03 13.11 -21.94
CA PRO A 110 23.18 14.27 -21.67
C PRO A 110 21.80 14.16 -22.34
N PHE A 111 21.75 13.62 -23.57
CA PHE A 111 20.50 13.39 -24.29
C PHE A 111 19.67 12.27 -23.63
N MET A 112 20.31 11.18 -23.20
CA MET A 112 19.65 10.11 -22.47
C MET A 112 19.08 10.59 -21.12
N VAL A 113 19.86 11.34 -20.34
CA VAL A 113 19.42 11.93 -19.07
C VAL A 113 18.22 12.84 -19.31
N THR A 114 18.28 13.70 -20.33
CA THR A 114 17.17 14.59 -20.68
C THR A 114 15.91 13.79 -21.04
N ALA A 115 16.05 12.74 -21.85
CA ALA A 115 14.94 11.87 -22.23
C ALA A 115 14.35 11.09 -21.03
N ILE A 116 15.18 10.74 -20.03
CA ILE A 116 14.75 10.05 -18.80
C ILE A 116 14.05 11.02 -17.83
N VAL A 117 14.56 12.24 -17.66
CA VAL A 117 14.07 13.22 -16.67
C VAL A 117 12.82 13.95 -17.15
N LEU A 118 12.68 14.19 -18.46
CA LEU A 118 11.58 14.99 -18.99
C LEU A 118 10.18 14.42 -18.69
N PRO A 119 9.89 13.10 -18.87
CA PRO A 119 8.57 12.55 -18.52
C PRO A 119 8.15 12.74 -17.07
N PRO A 120 8.94 12.35 -16.05
CA PRO A 120 8.53 12.50 -14.65
C PRO A 120 8.38 13.96 -14.24
N VAL A 121 9.23 14.88 -14.74
CA VAL A 121 9.07 16.32 -14.46
C VAL A 121 7.71 16.81 -14.95
N VAL A 122 7.31 16.45 -16.17
CA VAL A 122 6.00 16.82 -16.70
C VAL A 122 4.89 16.20 -15.85
N PHE A 123 4.98 14.92 -15.48
CA PHE A 123 3.95 14.28 -14.64
C PHE A 123 3.78 14.93 -13.27
N VAL A 124 4.88 15.30 -12.60
CA VAL A 124 4.84 15.93 -11.26
C VAL A 124 4.03 17.21 -11.27
N THR A 125 4.12 18.01 -12.34
CA THR A 125 3.35 19.26 -12.44
C THR A 125 1.83 19.03 -12.42
N PHE A 126 1.35 17.87 -12.86
CA PHE A 126 -0.07 17.51 -12.92
C PHE A 126 -0.56 16.71 -11.70
N PHE A 127 0.28 16.46 -10.70
CA PHE A 127 -0.17 15.77 -9.50
C PHE A 127 -1.15 16.62 -8.71
N SER A 128 -2.21 15.96 -8.21
CA SER A 128 -3.10 16.55 -7.21
C SER A 128 -2.35 16.70 -5.88
N LEU A 129 -2.23 17.93 -5.38
CA LEU A 129 -1.50 18.24 -4.15
C LEU A 129 -2.18 17.65 -2.92
N ASP A 130 -3.51 17.70 -2.86
CA ASP A 130 -4.27 17.15 -1.73
C ASP A 130 -4.07 15.63 -1.64
N VAL A 131 -4.14 14.93 -2.78
CA VAL A 131 -3.90 13.48 -2.84
C VAL A 131 -2.46 13.13 -2.47
N LEU A 132 -1.49 13.97 -2.85
CA LEU A 132 -0.08 13.78 -2.50
C LEU A 132 0.14 13.85 -0.98
N VAL A 133 -0.49 14.81 -0.29
CA VAL A 133 -0.42 14.92 1.18
C VAL A 133 -1.01 13.67 1.84
N LEU A 134 -2.17 13.20 1.36
CA LEU A 134 -2.77 11.97 1.88
C LEU A 134 -1.86 10.74 1.68
N LEU A 135 -1.20 10.64 0.52
CA LEU A 135 -0.27 9.55 0.24
C LEU A 135 0.96 9.64 1.15
N ALA A 136 1.49 10.84 1.39
CA ALA A 136 2.63 11.08 2.26
C ALA A 136 2.34 10.77 3.74
N CYS A 137 1.08 10.79 4.18
CA CYS A 137 0.71 10.35 5.51
C CYS A 137 0.73 8.82 5.70
N GLN A 138 0.87 8.03 4.62
CA GLN A 138 0.90 6.57 4.71
C GLN A 138 2.31 6.04 4.92
N TYR A 139 2.47 5.06 5.81
CA TYR A 139 3.74 4.39 6.05
C TYR A 139 4.30 3.72 4.78
N GLU A 140 3.44 3.04 4.00
CA GLU A 140 3.82 2.37 2.75
C GLU A 140 4.51 3.33 1.76
N PHE A 141 4.11 4.61 1.74
CA PHE A 141 4.71 5.61 0.87
C PHE A 141 6.19 5.84 1.23
N TRP A 142 6.50 6.08 2.50
CA TRP A 142 7.86 6.33 2.96
C TRP A 142 8.75 5.10 2.83
N PHE A 143 8.21 3.92 3.17
CA PHE A 143 8.94 2.66 3.03
C PHE A 143 9.37 2.42 1.58
N ILE A 144 8.43 2.51 0.62
CA ILE A 144 8.75 2.31 -0.80
C ILE A 144 9.65 3.42 -1.34
N THR A 145 9.48 4.66 -0.90
CA THR A 145 10.35 5.78 -1.30
C THR A 145 11.78 5.57 -0.81
N ALA A 146 11.96 5.07 0.41
CA ALA A 146 13.28 4.73 0.96
C ALA A 146 13.95 3.60 0.16
N LEU A 147 13.21 2.53 -0.16
CA LEU A 147 13.72 1.46 -1.02
C LEU A 147 14.07 1.96 -2.42
N ASN A 148 13.26 2.85 -2.99
CA ASN A 148 13.53 3.50 -4.27
C ASN A 148 14.82 4.32 -4.21
N THR A 149 15.03 5.13 -3.15
CA THR A 149 16.29 5.87 -2.97
C THR A 149 17.49 4.95 -2.85
N LEU A 150 17.41 3.91 -2.00
CA LEU A 150 18.49 2.95 -1.80
C LEU A 150 18.85 2.22 -3.10
N ASN A 151 17.85 1.87 -3.92
CA ASN A 151 18.06 1.19 -5.18
C ASN A 151 18.87 2.03 -6.18
N TRP A 152 18.47 3.28 -6.40
CA TRP A 152 19.11 4.12 -7.41
C TRP A 152 20.42 4.75 -6.93
N VAL A 153 20.58 4.99 -5.63
CA VAL A 153 21.88 5.34 -5.04
C VAL A 153 22.83 4.14 -5.14
N GLY A 154 22.34 2.94 -4.80
CA GLY A 154 23.07 1.68 -4.98
C GLY A 154 23.57 1.50 -6.42
N LEU A 155 22.68 1.70 -7.40
CA LEU A 155 23.04 1.59 -8.81
C LEU A 155 24.02 2.70 -9.26
N GLY A 156 23.86 3.92 -8.76
CA GLY A 156 24.79 5.02 -9.02
C GLY A 156 26.20 4.71 -8.51
N MET A 157 26.32 4.10 -7.33
CA MET A 157 27.60 3.60 -6.81
C MET A 157 28.16 2.48 -7.68
N ILE A 158 27.32 1.59 -8.21
CA ILE A 158 27.78 0.52 -9.10
C ILE A 158 28.36 1.09 -10.41
N PHE A 159 27.74 2.13 -10.96
CA PHE A 159 28.24 2.76 -12.18
C PHE A 159 29.57 3.48 -12.00
N GLY A 160 29.85 4.11 -10.85
CA GLY A 160 31.12 4.79 -10.57
C GLY A 160 31.50 5.96 -11.48
N ASP A 161 30.68 6.26 -12.49
CA ASP A 161 30.98 7.14 -13.62
C ASP A 161 29.87 8.18 -13.86
N ILE A 162 30.02 8.97 -14.94
CA ILE A 162 29.01 9.90 -15.47
C ILE A 162 27.60 9.30 -15.67
N ARG A 163 27.49 7.97 -15.83
CA ARG A 163 26.20 7.25 -15.92
C ARG A 163 25.35 7.37 -14.65
N ALA A 164 25.98 7.62 -13.49
CA ALA A 164 25.28 7.82 -12.22
C ALA A 164 24.30 9.01 -12.26
N ILE A 165 24.52 10.00 -13.13
CA ILE A 165 23.59 11.14 -13.32
C ILE A 165 22.21 10.64 -13.79
N SER A 166 22.17 9.61 -14.64
CA SER A 166 20.93 9.02 -15.14
C SER A 166 20.11 8.36 -14.03
N CYS A 167 20.74 7.92 -12.93
CA CYS A 167 20.04 7.32 -11.79
C CYS A 167 19.07 8.29 -11.13
N PHE A 168 19.35 9.61 -11.15
CA PHE A 168 18.41 10.61 -10.63
C PHE A 168 17.11 10.67 -11.45
N GLY A 169 17.22 10.62 -12.78
CA GLY A 169 16.05 10.58 -13.65
C GLY A 169 15.25 9.28 -13.49
N LEU A 170 15.94 8.15 -13.32
CA LEU A 170 15.30 6.85 -13.07
C LEU A 170 14.64 6.80 -11.69
N TRP A 171 15.23 7.44 -10.69
CA TRP A 171 14.62 7.63 -9.38
C TRP A 171 13.31 8.42 -9.48
N LEU A 172 13.29 9.55 -10.18
CA LEU A 172 12.09 10.34 -10.44
C LEU A 172 11.03 9.53 -11.20
N SER A 173 11.45 8.77 -12.21
CA SER A 173 10.60 7.90 -13.01
C SER A 173 9.92 6.83 -12.14
N SER A 174 10.67 6.14 -11.30
CA SER A 174 10.14 5.15 -10.34
C SER A 174 9.24 5.81 -9.29
N GLN A 175 9.60 6.99 -8.80
CA GLN A 175 8.79 7.72 -7.82
C GLN A 175 7.42 8.14 -8.40
N SER A 176 7.34 8.41 -9.70
CA SER A 176 6.07 8.70 -10.37
C SER A 176 5.09 7.50 -10.34
N VAL A 177 5.62 6.27 -10.31
CA VAL A 177 4.82 5.04 -10.14
C VAL A 177 4.30 4.91 -8.70
N VAL A 178 5.12 5.27 -7.72
CA VAL A 178 4.69 5.33 -6.31
C VAL A 178 3.52 6.29 -6.16
N LEU A 179 3.61 7.45 -6.81
CA LEU A 179 2.65 8.56 -6.80
C LEU A 179 1.49 8.42 -7.80
N ILE A 180 1.27 7.23 -8.36
CA ILE A 180 0.29 7.06 -9.46
C ILE A 180 -1.14 7.49 -9.10
N ASP A 181 -1.52 7.44 -7.82
CA ASP A 181 -2.86 7.85 -7.38
C ASP A 181 -3.05 9.37 -7.38
N ALA A 182 -1.97 10.15 -7.24
CA ALA A 182 -2.00 11.60 -7.39
C ALA A 182 -2.14 12.02 -8.86
N ASN A 183 -1.80 11.12 -9.80
CA ASN A 183 -1.85 11.35 -11.23
C ASN A 183 -3.09 10.72 -11.89
N TYR A 184 -4.25 11.27 -11.56
CA TYR A 184 -5.53 10.75 -12.03
C TYR A 184 -5.83 11.11 -13.51
N ARG A 185 -5.21 12.17 -14.06
CA ARG A 185 -5.45 12.66 -15.43
C ARG A 185 -4.72 11.83 -16.50
N THR A 186 -3.51 11.34 -16.22
CA THR A 186 -2.75 10.47 -17.14
C THR A 186 -2.82 9.01 -16.74
N PHE A 187 -3.95 8.60 -16.17
CA PHE A 187 -4.18 7.28 -15.57
C PHE A 187 -3.82 6.10 -16.49
N GLN A 188 -4.31 6.10 -17.74
CA GLN A 188 -4.09 5.00 -18.68
C GLN A 188 -2.62 4.90 -19.12
N THR A 189 -1.98 6.05 -19.31
CA THR A 189 -0.55 6.16 -19.64
C THR A 189 0.31 5.59 -18.52
N ALA A 190 0.01 5.95 -17.28
CA ALA A 190 0.77 5.50 -16.13
C ALA A 190 0.65 3.97 -15.93
N VAL A 191 -0.53 3.38 -16.11
CA VAL A 191 -0.69 1.90 -16.02
C VAL A 191 0.17 1.17 -17.05
N LYS A 192 0.17 1.62 -18.32
CA LYS A 192 1.00 1.02 -19.37
C LYS A 192 2.49 1.12 -19.05
N SER A 193 2.91 2.26 -18.47
CA SER A 193 4.29 2.49 -18.02
C SER A 193 4.69 1.54 -16.88
N ILE A 194 3.83 1.32 -15.88
CA ILE A 194 4.09 0.38 -14.76
C ILE A 194 4.30 -1.04 -15.28
N VAL A 195 3.43 -1.52 -16.17
CA VAL A 195 3.51 -2.88 -16.73
C VAL A 195 4.87 -3.14 -17.41
N ILE A 196 5.44 -2.11 -18.06
CA ILE A 196 6.74 -2.22 -18.71
C ILE A 196 7.88 -2.09 -17.68
N SER A 197 7.76 -1.21 -16.68
CA SER A 197 8.82 -0.97 -15.69
C SER A 197 9.16 -2.17 -14.79
N GLY A 198 8.17 -3.02 -14.48
CA GLY A 198 8.37 -4.21 -13.63
C GLY A 198 9.43 -5.17 -14.18
N PRO A 199 9.29 -5.63 -15.44
CA PRO A 199 10.32 -6.43 -16.13
C PRO A 199 11.72 -5.79 -16.16
N PHE A 200 11.82 -4.46 -16.28
CA PHE A 200 13.13 -3.78 -16.25
C PHE A 200 13.80 -3.84 -14.88
N LEU A 201 13.03 -3.80 -13.78
CA LEU A 201 13.58 -4.01 -12.44
C LEU A 201 14.03 -5.47 -12.24
N ILE A 202 13.33 -6.45 -12.83
CA ILE A 202 13.78 -7.85 -12.81
C ILE A 202 15.06 -8.01 -13.64
N LEU A 203 15.12 -7.40 -14.82
CA LEU A 203 16.32 -7.39 -15.65
C LEU A 203 17.50 -6.78 -14.89
N LEU A 204 17.28 -5.67 -14.15
CA LEU A 204 18.30 -5.09 -13.29
C LEU A 204 18.78 -6.06 -12.20
N VAL A 205 17.87 -6.80 -11.55
CA VAL A 205 18.23 -7.85 -10.58
C VAL A 205 19.13 -8.90 -11.23
N VAL A 206 18.76 -9.38 -12.42
CA VAL A 206 19.54 -10.36 -13.18
C VAL A 206 20.91 -9.79 -13.53
N CYS A 207 20.97 -8.58 -14.06
CA CYS A 207 22.22 -7.91 -14.42
C CYS A 207 23.15 -7.73 -13.22
N CYS A 208 22.64 -7.31 -12.06
CA CYS A 208 23.42 -7.18 -10.83
C CYS A 208 23.87 -8.54 -10.27
N SER A 209 23.03 -9.57 -10.38
CA SER A 209 23.33 -10.91 -9.85
C SER A 209 24.44 -11.61 -10.66
N TYR A 210 24.40 -11.47 -11.99
CA TYR A 210 25.36 -12.09 -12.92
C TYR A 210 26.53 -11.17 -13.32
N ASN A 211 26.63 -9.99 -12.71
CA ASN A 211 27.64 -8.96 -13.02
C ASN A 211 27.68 -8.57 -14.51
N LEU A 212 26.52 -8.44 -15.15
CA LEU A 212 26.39 -8.14 -16.59
C LEU A 212 26.44 -6.63 -16.91
N ILE A 213 26.63 -5.78 -15.90
CA ILE A 213 26.70 -4.32 -16.08
C ILE A 213 28.09 -3.96 -16.62
N ALA A 214 28.11 -3.28 -17.76
CA ALA A 214 29.36 -2.83 -18.39
C ALA A 214 30.11 -1.82 -17.49
N ASP A 215 31.44 -1.92 -17.42
CA ASP A 215 32.30 -1.02 -16.63
C ASP A 215 31.79 -0.81 -15.18
N ALA A 216 31.25 -1.84 -14.54
CA ALA A 216 30.71 -1.73 -13.20
C ALA A 216 31.79 -1.87 -12.12
N SER A 217 31.76 -0.98 -11.15
CA SER A 217 32.50 -1.13 -9.89
C SER A 217 31.56 -1.68 -8.83
N TYR A 218 31.95 -2.68 -8.05
CA TYR A 218 31.10 -3.24 -6.99
C TYR A 218 31.70 -2.89 -5.62
N PRO A 219 31.62 -1.62 -5.16
CA PRO A 219 32.18 -1.23 -3.88
C PRO A 219 31.49 -1.97 -2.74
N ALA A 220 32.31 -2.40 -1.77
CA ALA A 220 31.84 -2.85 -0.47
C ALA A 220 31.61 -1.61 0.41
N ILE A 221 30.46 -1.58 1.08
CA ILE A 221 30.08 -0.56 2.04
C ILE A 221 30.29 -1.18 3.42
N GLU A 222 31.25 -0.65 4.16
CA GLU A 222 31.54 -1.08 5.53
C GLU A 222 30.56 -0.38 6.49
N MET A 223 29.66 -1.16 7.10
CA MET A 223 28.80 -0.73 8.20
C MET A 223 29.31 -1.38 9.49
N GLY A 224 30.32 -0.77 10.12
CA GLY A 224 30.96 -1.33 11.30
C GLY A 224 31.72 -2.62 10.96
N ILE A 225 31.25 -3.76 11.48
CA ILE A 225 31.84 -5.09 11.22
C ILE A 225 31.26 -5.70 9.93
N LEU A 226 30.14 -5.15 9.42
CA LEU A 226 29.42 -5.72 8.30
C LEU A 226 29.88 -5.13 6.97
N THR A 227 30.45 -5.95 6.09
CA THR A 227 30.78 -5.55 4.72
C THR A 227 29.60 -5.90 3.81
N LEU A 228 28.79 -4.91 3.43
CA LEU A 228 27.67 -5.09 2.50
C LEU A 228 28.09 -4.67 1.10
N GLN A 229 27.96 -5.56 0.12
CA GLN A 229 28.26 -5.19 -1.26
C GLN A 229 27.11 -4.36 -1.84
N SER A 230 27.43 -3.27 -2.53
CA SER A 230 26.46 -2.41 -3.23
C SER A 230 25.49 -3.20 -4.13
N ARG A 231 25.96 -4.28 -4.80
CA ARG A 231 25.10 -5.17 -5.59
C ARG A 231 24.01 -5.87 -4.79
N GLN A 232 24.28 -6.27 -3.54
CA GLN A 232 23.30 -6.94 -2.69
C GLN A 232 22.17 -5.98 -2.36
N ILE A 233 22.51 -4.73 -2.03
CA ILE A 233 21.52 -3.67 -1.79
C ILE A 233 20.60 -3.53 -3.01
N VAL A 234 21.18 -3.36 -4.20
CA VAL A 234 20.40 -3.20 -5.44
C VAL A 234 19.55 -4.43 -5.75
N VAL A 235 20.06 -5.65 -5.57
CA VAL A 235 19.29 -6.89 -5.80
C VAL A 235 18.08 -6.97 -4.86
N PHE A 236 18.25 -6.69 -3.57
CA PHE A 236 17.15 -6.74 -2.60
C PHE A 236 16.14 -5.60 -2.80
N THR A 237 16.60 -4.40 -3.08
CA THR A 237 15.71 -3.25 -3.32
C THR A 237 14.97 -3.37 -4.65
N ALA A 238 15.66 -3.75 -5.74
CA ALA A 238 15.04 -3.89 -7.06
C ALA A 238 14.04 -5.05 -7.10
N SER A 239 14.32 -6.17 -6.44
CA SER A 239 13.37 -7.29 -6.35
C SER A 239 12.09 -6.88 -5.60
N THR A 240 12.24 -6.22 -4.45
CA THR A 240 11.11 -5.68 -3.68
C THR A 240 10.30 -4.67 -4.50
N LEU A 241 10.97 -3.72 -5.14
CA LEU A 241 10.32 -2.71 -5.99
C LEU A 241 9.63 -3.37 -7.19
N SER A 242 10.21 -4.41 -7.78
CA SER A 242 9.60 -5.15 -8.89
C SER A 242 8.27 -5.77 -8.48
N VAL A 243 8.24 -6.49 -7.34
CA VAL A 243 7.00 -7.08 -6.84
C VAL A 243 5.95 -6.01 -6.53
N PHE A 244 6.35 -4.90 -5.92
CA PHE A 244 5.47 -3.77 -5.65
C PHE A 244 4.87 -3.17 -6.94
N VAL A 245 5.70 -2.93 -7.96
CA VAL A 245 5.29 -2.40 -9.26
C VAL A 245 4.34 -3.37 -9.96
N VAL A 246 4.65 -4.67 -9.99
CA VAL A 246 3.81 -5.71 -10.59
C VAL A 246 2.48 -5.80 -9.87
N LYS A 247 2.47 -5.81 -8.52
CA LYS A 247 1.24 -5.83 -7.72
C LYS A 247 0.39 -4.60 -7.98
N LYS A 248 1.00 -3.41 -8.03
CA LYS A 248 0.30 -2.16 -8.36
C LYS A 248 -0.30 -2.23 -9.76
N ALA A 249 0.45 -2.67 -10.77
CA ALA A 249 -0.06 -2.87 -12.13
C ALA A 249 -1.24 -3.84 -12.15
N TYR A 250 -1.08 -5.02 -11.54
CA TYR A 250 -2.10 -6.07 -11.52
C TYR A 250 -3.37 -5.59 -10.84
N THR A 251 -3.28 -5.06 -9.62
CA THR A 251 -4.43 -4.58 -8.85
C THR A 251 -5.16 -3.46 -9.59
N LYS A 252 -4.39 -2.55 -10.21
CA LYS A 252 -4.95 -1.44 -10.98
C LYS A 252 -5.67 -1.92 -12.24
N ASN A 253 -5.06 -2.83 -12.99
CA ASN A 253 -5.63 -3.41 -14.21
C ASN A 253 -6.87 -4.27 -13.91
N TYR A 254 -6.82 -5.08 -12.84
CA TYR A 254 -7.94 -5.90 -12.39
C TYR A 254 -9.17 -5.04 -12.04
N ARG A 255 -8.99 -3.99 -11.25
CA ARG A 255 -10.10 -3.07 -10.90
C ARG A 255 -10.61 -2.29 -12.11
N MET A 256 -9.74 -1.97 -13.05
CA MET A 256 -10.15 -1.35 -14.31
C MET A 256 -11.05 -2.29 -15.11
N ARG A 257 -10.72 -3.59 -15.20
CA ARG A 257 -11.56 -4.59 -15.88
C ARG A 257 -12.92 -4.74 -15.22
N ILE A 258 -12.97 -4.81 -13.89
CA ILE A 258 -14.25 -4.85 -13.15
C ILE A 258 -15.10 -3.62 -13.48
N ARG A 259 -14.51 -2.42 -13.45
CA ARG A 259 -15.22 -1.18 -13.80
C ARG A 259 -15.80 -1.21 -15.22
N LEU A 260 -15.04 -1.71 -16.19
CA LEU A 260 -15.51 -1.82 -17.57
C LEU A 260 -16.70 -2.79 -17.65
N HIS A 261 -16.60 -3.92 -16.98
CA HIS A 261 -17.67 -4.91 -16.91
C HIS A 261 -18.94 -4.36 -16.21
N ASP A 262 -18.79 -3.57 -15.14
CA ASP A 262 -19.93 -2.95 -14.44
C ASP A 262 -20.60 -1.88 -15.31
N ARG A 263 -19.81 -1.10 -16.07
CA ARG A 263 -20.33 -0.11 -17.02
C ARG A 263 -21.08 -0.75 -18.19
N GLU A 264 -20.66 -1.93 -18.63
CA GLU A 264 -21.38 -2.71 -19.65
C GLU A 264 -22.70 -3.27 -19.12
N ARG A 265 -22.77 -3.64 -17.83
CA ARG A 265 -23.99 -4.18 -17.20
C ARG A 265 -25.04 -3.11 -16.86
N ASP A 266 -24.62 -1.90 -16.49
CA ASP A 266 -25.53 -0.82 -16.08
C ASP A 266 -25.07 0.54 -16.66
N PRO A 267 -25.42 0.83 -17.92
CA PRO A 267 -24.99 2.06 -18.60
C PRO A 267 -25.63 3.32 -18.01
N ASP A 268 -26.87 3.24 -17.51
CA ASP A 268 -27.64 4.39 -17.02
C ASP A 268 -27.12 4.89 -15.67
N THR A 269 -26.70 3.99 -14.77
CA THR A 269 -26.03 4.36 -13.52
C THR A 269 -24.61 4.90 -13.75
N ALA A 270 -23.95 4.51 -14.86
CA ALA A 270 -22.57 4.85 -15.17
C ALA A 270 -22.40 6.14 -16.01
N GLN A 271 -23.47 6.72 -16.54
CA GLN A 271 -23.43 7.91 -17.39
C GLN A 271 -23.13 9.22 -16.61
N GLY A 272 -23.27 9.26 -15.29
CA GLY A 272 -23.10 10.47 -14.48
C GLY A 272 -21.94 10.50 -13.48
N LEU A 273 -21.24 9.38 -13.24
CA LEU A 273 -20.15 9.31 -12.26
C LEU A 273 -18.84 8.78 -12.85
N HIS A 274 -17.83 9.65 -12.91
CA HIS A 274 -16.47 9.23 -13.24
C HIS A 274 -15.79 8.71 -11.96
N THR A 275 -15.60 7.38 -11.87
CA THR A 275 -14.98 6.71 -10.73
C THR A 275 -13.51 6.34 -10.99
N ILE A 276 -12.56 6.83 -10.21
CA ILE A 276 -11.13 6.50 -10.37
C ILE A 276 -10.69 5.57 -9.24
N PRO A 277 -10.24 4.33 -9.52
CA PRO A 277 -9.76 3.42 -8.48
C PRO A 277 -8.41 3.88 -7.93
N CYS A 278 -8.32 4.05 -6.62
CA CYS A 278 -7.06 4.33 -5.92
C CYS A 278 -6.43 3.02 -5.44
N VAL A 279 -5.14 2.84 -5.69
CA VAL A 279 -4.41 1.60 -5.39
C VAL A 279 -3.44 1.76 -4.22
N GLY A 280 -2.94 2.97 -3.97
CA GLY A 280 -2.12 3.34 -2.82
C GLY A 280 -2.87 4.13 -1.74
N LEU A 281 -4.10 4.60 -2.00
CA LEU A 281 -4.94 5.15 -0.93
C LEU A 281 -5.81 4.08 -0.28
N HIS A 282 -5.69 4.07 1.04
CA HIS A 282 -6.16 3.02 1.92
C HIS A 282 -7.00 3.65 3.04
N ALA A 283 -8.23 3.16 3.21
CA ALA A 283 -9.12 3.59 4.29
C ALA A 283 -8.97 2.66 5.50
N GLN A 284 -8.93 3.27 6.68
CA GLN A 284 -8.94 2.54 7.94
C GLN A 284 -10.37 2.13 8.29
N LEU A 285 -10.57 0.85 8.56
CA LEU A 285 -11.85 0.32 9.00
C LEU A 285 -11.84 -0.01 10.49
N LYS A 286 -12.93 0.34 11.15
CA LYS A 286 -13.23 -0.01 12.54
C LYS A 286 -14.39 -0.99 12.56
N LEU A 287 -14.28 -2.02 13.38
CA LEU A 287 -15.40 -2.88 13.70
C LEU A 287 -16.36 -2.12 14.61
N SER A 288 -17.59 -1.97 14.15
CA SER A 288 -18.68 -1.34 14.88
C SER A 288 -19.72 -2.41 15.23
N HIS A 289 -20.23 -2.36 16.45
CA HIS A 289 -21.28 -3.27 16.90
C HIS A 289 -22.57 -2.98 16.13
N CYS A 290 -23.20 -4.01 15.57
CA CYS A 290 -24.56 -3.89 15.06
C CYS A 290 -25.53 -3.92 16.24
N GLY A 291 -25.65 -2.79 16.95
CA GLY A 291 -26.72 -2.62 17.92
C GLY A 291 -28.06 -2.86 17.24
N SER A 292 -28.99 -3.57 17.91
CA SER A 292 -30.32 -3.96 17.42
C SER A 292 -31.11 -2.75 16.87
N LYS A 293 -30.84 -2.35 15.62
CA LYS A 293 -31.64 -1.40 14.88
C LYS A 293 -32.74 -2.20 14.20
N ARG A 294 -33.92 -2.08 14.79
CA ARG A 294 -35.20 -2.76 14.60
C ARG A 294 -35.78 -2.81 13.17
N ASN A 295 -35.04 -2.50 12.11
CA ASN A 295 -35.49 -2.59 10.72
C ASN A 295 -34.45 -3.31 9.85
N PHE A 296 -34.27 -4.61 10.08
CA PHE A 296 -33.73 -5.52 9.05
C PHE A 296 -34.87 -6.44 8.61
N GLY A 297 -35.89 -5.83 8.00
CA GLY A 297 -36.65 -6.52 7.00
C GLY A 297 -35.68 -6.90 5.88
N GLN A 298 -35.82 -8.12 5.39
CA GLN A 298 -35.11 -8.76 4.30
C GLN A 298 -35.16 -7.92 3.01
N ILE A 299 -34.43 -6.81 2.98
CA ILE A 299 -34.11 -6.09 1.76
C ILE A 299 -32.80 -6.73 1.31
N GLN A 300 -32.84 -7.47 0.21
CA GLN A 300 -31.65 -7.73 -0.61
C GLN A 300 -30.88 -6.41 -0.69
N PHE A 301 -29.75 -6.34 0.03
CA PHE A 301 -28.91 -5.16 0.09
C PHE A 301 -28.12 -5.05 -1.23
N GLY A 302 -28.85 -4.79 -2.31
CA GLY A 302 -28.28 -4.35 -3.57
C GLY A 302 -27.63 -2.98 -3.40
N ALA A 303 -26.79 -2.64 -4.36
CA ALA A 303 -25.98 -1.42 -4.47
C ALA A 303 -26.72 -0.08 -4.21
N SER A 304 -28.05 -0.09 -4.13
CA SER A 304 -28.93 1.05 -3.87
C SER A 304 -28.86 1.59 -2.43
N THR A 305 -28.48 0.81 -1.42
CA THR A 305 -28.55 1.30 -0.02
C THR A 305 -27.37 2.19 0.38
N MET A 306 -26.23 2.11 -0.32
CA MET A 306 -25.19 3.16 -0.24
C MET A 306 -25.63 4.48 -0.88
N ARG A 307 -26.65 4.47 -1.74
CA ARG A 307 -27.18 5.67 -2.40
C ARG A 307 -27.94 6.56 -1.40
N ASN A 308 -28.61 5.97 -0.40
CA ASN A 308 -29.42 6.69 0.58
C ASN A 308 -28.63 7.25 1.79
N LEU A 309 -27.47 6.68 2.12
CA LEU A 309 -26.56 7.24 3.12
C LEU A 309 -25.84 8.51 2.64
N LEU A 310 -25.94 8.83 1.34
CA LEU A 310 -25.40 10.06 0.75
C LEU A 310 -26.33 11.28 0.90
N VAL A 311 -27.58 11.10 1.36
CA VAL A 311 -28.64 12.14 1.32
C VAL A 311 -28.98 12.74 2.70
N LEU A 312 -28.43 12.23 3.80
CA LEU A 312 -28.71 12.73 5.16
C LEU A 312 -27.68 13.75 5.68
N ALA A 313 -27.40 14.80 4.91
CA ALA A 313 -26.78 16.03 5.41
C ALA A 313 -27.79 17.19 5.29
N PRO A 314 -27.90 18.09 6.29
CA PRO A 314 -29.01 19.02 6.42
C PRO A 314 -29.02 20.05 5.30
N ARG A 315 -30.19 20.18 4.67
CA ARG A 315 -30.49 21.12 3.59
C ARG A 315 -30.67 22.52 4.22
N SER A 316 -29.61 23.34 4.25
CA SER A 316 -29.77 24.76 4.52
C SER A 316 -28.71 25.63 3.85
N ARG A 317 -29.21 26.41 2.87
CA ARG A 317 -28.74 27.67 2.25
C ARG A 317 -27.80 27.59 1.01
N PRO A 318 -28.12 28.37 -0.05
CA PRO A 318 -27.36 28.41 -1.30
C PRO A 318 -26.28 29.49 -1.23
N VAL A 319 -25.05 29.15 -1.63
CA VAL A 319 -24.06 30.13 -2.09
C VAL A 319 -23.40 29.54 -3.33
N ASP A 320 -23.60 30.24 -4.44
CA ASP A 320 -22.97 30.01 -5.74
C ASP A 320 -21.45 30.16 -5.63
N ILE A 321 -20.75 29.05 -5.39
CA ILE A 321 -19.42 28.81 -5.92
C ILE A 321 -19.44 27.34 -6.36
N VAL A 322 -19.33 27.10 -7.67
CA VAL A 322 -19.17 25.75 -8.24
C VAL A 322 -17.77 25.24 -7.86
N SER A 323 -17.55 24.95 -6.58
CA SER A 323 -16.45 24.11 -6.14
C SER A 323 -16.83 22.69 -6.51
N ASN A 324 -16.14 22.11 -7.49
CA ASN A 324 -16.21 20.68 -7.82
C ASN A 324 -15.71 19.86 -6.62
N LEU A 325 -16.53 19.77 -5.58
CA LEU A 325 -16.21 19.13 -4.31
C LEU A 325 -16.42 17.63 -4.51
N GLN A 326 -15.35 16.95 -4.91
CA GLN A 326 -15.39 15.51 -5.22
C GLN A 326 -15.27 14.71 -3.93
N LYS A 327 -16.04 13.61 -3.83
CA LYS A 327 -16.07 12.76 -2.64
C LYS A 327 -15.43 11.42 -2.96
N LEU A 328 -14.50 10.99 -2.10
CA LEU A 328 -14.06 9.60 -2.07
C LEU A 328 -15.21 8.68 -1.67
N ARG A 329 -15.24 7.50 -2.26
CA ARG A 329 -16.15 6.42 -1.92
C ARG A 329 -15.34 5.15 -1.69
N LEU A 330 -15.80 4.30 -0.78
CA LEU A 330 -15.24 2.94 -0.70
C LEU A 330 -15.59 2.16 -1.97
N SER A 331 -14.65 1.35 -2.43
CA SER A 331 -14.92 0.37 -3.47
C SER A 331 -16.14 -0.47 -3.05
N PRO A 332 -17.13 -0.69 -3.93
CA PRO A 332 -18.28 -1.53 -3.60
C PRO A 332 -17.77 -2.94 -3.31
N HIS A 333 -17.75 -3.29 -2.03
CA HIS A 333 -17.62 -4.65 -1.55
C HIS A 333 -18.85 -4.96 -0.71
N ASP A 334 -19.33 -6.19 -0.81
CA ASP A 334 -20.42 -6.67 0.02
C ASP A 334 -20.11 -6.34 1.49
N PRO A 335 -21.08 -5.83 2.26
CA PRO A 335 -20.84 -5.45 3.64
C PRO A 335 -20.39 -6.68 4.43
N LEU A 336 -19.07 -6.78 4.68
CA LEU A 336 -18.51 -7.87 5.47
C LEU A 336 -19.06 -7.74 6.90
N THR A 337 -19.94 -8.66 7.23
CA THR A 337 -20.44 -8.88 8.59
C THR A 337 -19.56 -9.96 9.20
N VAL A 338 -19.02 -9.68 10.39
CA VAL A 338 -18.13 -10.60 11.09
C VAL A 338 -18.84 -11.07 12.35
N ASP A 339 -19.00 -12.38 12.48
CA ASP A 339 -19.50 -13.01 13.70
C ASP A 339 -18.36 -13.13 14.72
N ALA A 340 -18.53 -12.50 15.88
CA ALA A 340 -17.53 -12.53 16.94
C ALA A 340 -17.32 -13.91 17.58
N ARG A 341 -18.24 -14.86 17.38
CA ARG A 341 -18.15 -16.21 17.94
C ARG A 341 -17.36 -17.17 17.05
N ASN A 342 -17.11 -16.80 15.78
CA ASN A 342 -16.41 -17.63 14.81
C ASN A 342 -14.88 -17.49 14.94
N VAL A 343 -14.35 -17.93 16.08
CA VAL A 343 -12.93 -17.84 16.46
C VAL A 343 -12.17 -19.14 16.13
N VAL A 344 -10.85 -19.09 15.91
CA VAL A 344 -10.03 -20.26 15.53
C VAL A 344 -10.16 -21.40 16.55
N LEU A 345 -9.95 -21.12 17.85
CA LEU A 345 -10.11 -22.07 18.95
C LEU A 345 -11.26 -21.64 19.86
N ARG A 346 -12.40 -22.33 19.75
CA ARG A 346 -13.61 -22.04 20.53
C ARG A 346 -13.57 -22.75 21.89
N GLY A 347 -14.14 -22.12 22.92
CA GLY A 347 -14.48 -22.79 24.18
C GLY A 347 -13.86 -22.16 25.43
N THR A 348 -12.84 -22.82 25.99
CA THR A 348 -12.29 -22.53 27.33
C THR A 348 -11.45 -21.26 27.38
N LEU A 349 -10.67 -21.00 26.33
CA LEU A 349 -9.75 -19.86 26.27
C LEU A 349 -10.51 -18.52 26.19
N LEU A 350 -11.62 -18.48 25.45
CA LEU A 350 -12.49 -17.31 25.35
C LEU A 350 -13.17 -17.00 26.69
N LYS A 351 -13.60 -18.04 27.43
CA LYS A 351 -14.16 -17.90 28.78
C LYS A 351 -13.11 -17.42 29.79
N TRP A 352 -11.88 -17.92 29.69
CA TRP A 352 -10.77 -17.48 30.53
C TRP A 352 -10.43 -16.00 30.28
N MET A 353 -10.34 -15.59 29.00
CA MET A 353 -10.06 -14.20 28.60
C MET A 353 -11.18 -13.19 28.90
N ALA A 354 -12.39 -13.66 29.25
CA ALA A 354 -13.45 -12.80 29.75
C ALA A 354 -13.13 -12.25 31.15
N THR A 355 -12.22 -12.89 31.88
CA THR A 355 -11.77 -12.39 33.19
C THR A 355 -10.67 -11.32 33.03
N PRO A 356 -10.73 -10.21 33.79
CA PRO A 356 -9.75 -9.12 33.66
C PRO A 356 -8.33 -9.57 34.03
N TYR A 357 -8.19 -10.51 34.98
CA TYR A 357 -6.90 -11.08 35.37
C TYR A 357 -6.20 -11.82 34.22
N ALA A 358 -6.94 -12.62 33.44
CA ALA A 358 -6.40 -13.32 32.29
C ALA A 358 -5.82 -12.37 31.23
N GLN A 359 -6.53 -11.26 30.97
CA GLN A 359 -6.04 -10.23 30.04
C GLN A 359 -4.75 -9.59 30.55
N SER A 360 -4.68 -9.22 31.83
CA SER A 360 -3.47 -8.67 32.45
C SER A 360 -2.28 -9.64 32.34
N VAL A 361 -2.50 -10.94 32.60
CA VAL A 361 -1.44 -11.97 32.49
C VAL A 361 -0.89 -12.06 31.06
N VAL A 362 -1.76 -12.05 30.04
CA VAL A 362 -1.34 -12.07 28.64
C VAL A 362 -0.55 -10.81 28.26
N TYR A 363 -1.01 -9.62 28.68
CA TYR A 363 -0.28 -8.38 28.42
C TYR A 363 1.07 -8.32 29.13
N ILE A 364 1.15 -8.76 30.38
CA ILE A 364 2.41 -8.85 31.13
C ILE A 364 3.37 -9.82 30.42
N THR A 365 2.87 -10.97 29.95
CA THR A 365 3.66 -11.95 29.20
C THR A 365 4.20 -11.34 27.90
N GLY A 366 3.39 -10.54 27.19
CA GLY A 366 3.83 -9.80 26.00
C GLY A 366 4.90 -8.75 26.30
N ILE A 367 4.76 -7.99 27.39
CA ILE A 367 5.76 -6.98 27.82
C ILE A 367 7.08 -7.66 28.21
N VAL A 368 7.01 -8.76 28.96
CA VAL A 368 8.19 -9.56 29.34
C VAL A 368 8.88 -10.11 28.10
N GLY A 369 8.13 -10.68 27.14
CA GLY A 369 8.68 -11.14 25.87
C GLY A 369 9.40 -10.03 25.10
N LEU A 370 8.74 -8.89 24.89
CA LEU A 370 9.28 -7.77 24.11
C LEU A 370 10.52 -7.14 24.78
N SER A 371 10.49 -7.00 26.11
CA SER A 371 11.64 -6.50 26.87
C SER A 371 12.81 -7.48 26.83
N ALA A 372 12.57 -8.78 26.96
CA ALA A 372 13.59 -9.81 26.84
C ALA A 372 14.20 -9.85 25.43
N THR A 373 13.39 -9.78 24.37
CA THR A 373 13.87 -9.69 22.98
C THR A 373 14.76 -8.45 22.79
N ALA A 374 14.35 -7.29 23.30
CA ALA A 374 15.15 -6.06 23.22
C ALA A 374 16.49 -6.18 23.97
N ILE A 375 16.49 -6.75 25.19
CA ILE A 375 17.70 -6.98 25.97
C ILE A 375 18.65 -7.93 25.24
N VAL A 376 18.14 -9.01 24.65
CA VAL A 376 18.96 -9.96 23.89
C VAL A 376 19.58 -9.28 22.67
N TRP A 377 18.82 -8.47 21.92
CA TRP A 377 19.35 -7.70 20.80
C TRP A 377 20.45 -6.72 21.22
N ILE A 378 20.27 -6.01 22.35
CA ILE A 378 21.29 -5.12 22.91
C ILE A 378 22.54 -5.92 23.31
N MET A 379 22.39 -7.10 23.92
CA MET A 379 23.52 -7.95 24.28
C MET A 379 24.26 -8.50 23.05
N ILE A 380 23.55 -8.82 21.97
CA ILE A 380 24.14 -9.28 20.70
C ILE A 380 24.89 -8.13 20.01
N LEU A 381 24.28 -6.93 19.93
CA LEU A 381 24.84 -5.79 19.20
C LEU A 381 25.92 -5.03 19.96
N CYS A 382 25.77 -4.82 21.28
CA CYS A 382 26.69 -4.00 22.08
C CYS A 382 27.74 -4.80 22.86
N HIS A 383 27.56 -6.11 23.03
CA HIS A 383 28.36 -6.92 23.95
C HIS A 383 29.13 -8.08 23.30
N GLN A 384 29.39 -8.03 21.98
CA GLN A 384 30.29 -8.98 21.34
C GLN A 384 31.76 -8.87 21.84
N HIS A 385 32.13 -7.77 22.52
CA HIS A 385 33.52 -7.54 22.96
C HIS A 385 33.79 -7.87 24.44
N LYS A 386 32.76 -8.16 25.26
CA LYS A 386 32.93 -8.54 26.67
C LYS A 386 32.25 -9.87 26.94
N SER A 387 33.02 -10.83 27.47
CA SER A 387 32.59 -12.18 27.85
C SER A 387 31.50 -12.17 28.93
N SER A 388 30.27 -11.83 28.54
CA SER A 388 29.09 -12.15 29.33
C SER A 388 28.84 -13.66 29.22
N PRO A 389 28.54 -14.38 30.32
CA PRO A 389 28.43 -15.83 30.32
C PRO A 389 27.36 -16.30 29.32
N ASP A 390 27.73 -17.20 28.40
CA ASP A 390 26.85 -17.69 27.32
C ASP A 390 25.53 -18.30 27.84
N GLN A 391 25.54 -18.80 29.08
CA GLN A 391 24.35 -19.31 29.75
C GLN A 391 23.30 -18.24 30.07
N LEU A 392 23.73 -17.01 30.40
CA LEU A 392 22.81 -15.90 30.65
C LEU A 392 22.12 -15.46 29.35
N LYS A 393 22.88 -15.38 28.24
CA LYS A 393 22.33 -15.07 26.92
C LYS A 393 21.28 -16.10 26.50
N LEU A 394 21.61 -17.38 26.64
CA LEU A 394 20.71 -18.47 26.29
C LEU A 394 19.43 -18.44 27.15
N GLY A 395 19.56 -18.21 28.45
CA GLY A 395 18.42 -18.12 29.36
C GLY A 395 17.45 -17.01 28.97
N ILE A 396 17.95 -15.80 28.70
CA ILE A 396 17.10 -14.67 28.30
C ILE A 396 16.47 -14.90 26.92
N SER A 397 17.21 -15.48 25.97
CA SER A 397 16.67 -15.85 24.65
C SER A 397 15.53 -16.87 24.73
N ILE A 398 15.63 -17.87 25.62
CA ILE A 398 14.55 -18.84 25.84
C ILE A 398 13.31 -18.15 26.42
N VAL A 399 13.50 -17.27 27.42
CA VAL A 399 12.39 -16.51 28.00
C VAL A 399 11.69 -15.65 26.94
N ALA A 400 12.46 -14.95 26.10
CA ALA A 400 11.94 -14.16 24.99
C ALA A 400 11.11 -15.03 24.02
N GLY A 401 11.67 -16.14 23.54
CA GLY A 401 10.99 -17.04 22.61
C GLY A 401 9.71 -17.65 23.18
N VAL A 402 9.75 -18.16 24.41
CA VAL A 402 8.57 -18.77 25.06
C VAL A 402 7.47 -17.74 25.33
N CYS A 403 7.82 -16.55 25.82
CA CYS A 403 6.83 -15.50 26.08
C CYS A 403 6.19 -14.98 24.78
N SER A 404 6.98 -14.75 23.72
CA SER A 404 6.46 -14.36 22.41
C SER A 404 5.57 -15.45 21.79
N LEU A 405 5.95 -16.72 21.90
CA LEU A 405 5.13 -17.85 21.43
C LEU A 405 3.82 -17.97 22.22
N ALA A 406 3.85 -17.84 23.54
CA ALA A 406 2.65 -17.89 24.37
C ALA A 406 1.69 -16.74 24.03
N PHE A 407 2.22 -15.52 23.88
CA PHE A 407 1.43 -14.35 23.51
C PHE A 407 0.81 -14.49 22.10
N THR A 408 1.61 -14.87 21.11
CA THR A 408 1.15 -15.06 19.72
C THR A 408 0.16 -16.21 19.59
N PHE A 409 0.34 -17.31 20.35
CA PHE A 409 -0.61 -18.41 20.39
C PHE A 409 -1.97 -17.96 20.91
N VAL A 410 -2.01 -17.21 22.02
CA VAL A 410 -3.27 -16.67 22.56
C VAL A 410 -3.91 -15.70 21.57
N ALA A 411 -3.13 -14.81 20.94
CA ALA A 411 -3.64 -13.89 19.93
C ALA A 411 -4.23 -14.63 18.71
N PHE A 412 -3.52 -15.64 18.19
CA PHE A 412 -3.96 -16.46 17.07
C PHE A 412 -5.21 -17.25 17.40
N ALA A 413 -5.23 -17.89 18.58
CA ALA A 413 -6.36 -18.67 19.06
C ALA A 413 -7.65 -17.84 19.16
N LEU A 414 -7.53 -16.55 19.51
CA LEU A 414 -8.64 -15.60 19.65
C LEU A 414 -8.99 -14.86 18.35
N THR A 415 -8.21 -15.04 17.28
CA THR A 415 -8.48 -14.38 16.00
C THR A 415 -9.75 -14.95 15.37
N GLN A 416 -10.58 -14.08 14.79
CA GLN A 416 -11.78 -14.46 14.05
C GLN A 416 -11.39 -15.16 12.74
N ARG A 417 -12.01 -16.29 12.42
CA ARG A 417 -11.69 -17.10 11.24
C ARG A 417 -11.92 -16.36 9.94
N ASP A 418 -13.01 -15.59 9.86
CA ASP A 418 -13.35 -14.84 8.65
C ASP A 418 -12.37 -13.68 8.41
N LEU A 419 -11.94 -13.03 9.49
CA LEU A 419 -10.92 -11.99 9.44
C LEU A 419 -9.54 -12.57 9.11
N LEU A 420 -9.18 -13.71 9.72
CA LEU A 420 -7.93 -14.42 9.45
C LEU A 420 -7.86 -14.87 8.00
N ARG A 421 -8.96 -15.40 7.45
CA ARG A 421 -9.04 -15.77 6.03
C ARG A 421 -8.84 -14.53 5.15
N LEU A 422 -9.51 -13.42 5.47
CA LEU A 422 -9.34 -12.19 4.69
C LEU A 422 -7.91 -11.64 4.75
N VAL A 423 -7.27 -11.73 5.91
CA VAL A 423 -5.87 -11.32 6.14
C VAL A 423 -4.90 -12.29 5.43
N ALA A 424 -5.10 -13.59 5.54
CA ALA A 424 -4.25 -14.63 4.94
C ALA A 424 -4.34 -14.63 3.41
N TRP A 425 -5.47 -14.23 2.83
CA TRP A 425 -5.62 -14.05 1.38
C TRP A 425 -5.27 -12.64 0.91
N ASN A 426 -4.92 -11.72 1.82
CA ASN A 426 -4.45 -10.40 1.42
C ASN A 426 -2.99 -10.47 0.98
N PHE A 427 -2.74 -10.11 -0.27
CA PHE A 427 -1.40 -10.07 -0.85
C PHE A 427 -0.43 -9.24 -0.01
N ASP A 428 -0.87 -8.11 0.55
CA ASP A 428 0.03 -7.25 1.35
C ASP A 428 0.56 -7.95 2.59
N VAL A 429 -0.29 -8.74 3.23
CA VAL A 429 0.08 -9.50 4.41
C VAL A 429 1.01 -10.64 3.99
N LEU A 430 0.63 -11.41 2.98
CA LEU A 430 1.48 -12.50 2.47
C LEU A 430 2.86 -12.01 2.04
N PHE A 431 2.91 -10.93 1.25
CA PHE A 431 4.15 -10.33 0.79
C PHE A 431 5.00 -9.80 1.94
N SER A 432 4.41 -9.06 2.88
CA SER A 432 5.12 -8.56 4.06
C SER A 432 5.61 -9.70 4.95
N THR A 433 4.83 -10.78 5.13
CA THR A 433 5.28 -11.96 5.89
C THR A 433 6.41 -12.67 5.17
N PHE A 434 6.35 -12.82 3.85
CA PHE A 434 7.42 -13.43 3.06
C PHE A 434 8.72 -12.62 3.17
N GLN A 435 8.65 -11.30 3.03
CA GLN A 435 9.79 -10.41 3.21
C GLN A 435 10.35 -10.46 4.63
N GLY A 436 9.48 -10.46 5.65
CA GLY A 436 9.87 -10.60 7.04
C GLY A 436 10.58 -11.93 7.31
N THR A 437 10.04 -13.05 6.79
CA THR A 437 10.68 -14.36 6.92
C THR A 437 12.00 -14.44 6.17
N GLY A 438 12.11 -13.84 4.98
CA GLY A 438 13.37 -13.77 4.24
C GLY A 438 14.42 -12.97 4.98
N LEU A 439 14.04 -11.80 5.53
CA LEU A 439 14.92 -10.98 6.37
C LEU A 439 15.37 -11.74 7.61
N ALA A 440 14.47 -12.45 8.28
CA ALA A 440 14.79 -13.29 9.43
C ALA A 440 15.80 -14.39 9.05
N LEU A 441 15.61 -15.09 7.93
CA LEU A 441 16.56 -16.10 7.44
C LEU A 441 17.94 -15.48 7.14
N CYS A 442 17.98 -14.30 6.51
CA CYS A 442 19.25 -13.60 6.26
C CYS A 442 19.94 -13.18 7.57
N LEU A 443 19.18 -12.74 8.57
CA LEU A 443 19.72 -12.42 9.90
C LEU A 443 20.25 -13.67 10.62
N LEU A 444 19.55 -14.81 10.51
CA LEU A 444 20.01 -16.09 11.07
C LEU A 444 21.33 -16.53 10.46
N ASP A 445 21.46 -16.40 9.14
CA ASP A 445 22.68 -16.74 8.40
C ASP A 445 23.85 -15.82 8.82
N LEU A 446 23.58 -14.53 8.92
CA LEU A 446 24.55 -13.53 9.39
C LEU A 446 24.99 -13.76 10.84
N LEU A 447 24.11 -14.29 11.67
CA LEU A 447 24.37 -14.63 13.08
C LEU A 447 24.86 -16.08 13.26
N SER A 448 25.27 -16.73 12.16
CA SER A 448 25.85 -18.08 12.13
C SER A 448 24.99 -19.16 12.77
N TRP A 449 23.65 -19.00 12.77
CA TRP A 449 22.70 -19.96 13.33
C TRP A 449 22.93 -20.30 14.82
N SER A 450 23.56 -19.40 15.58
CA SER A 450 23.72 -19.59 17.03
C SER A 450 22.36 -19.67 17.74
N VAL A 451 22.20 -20.60 18.68
CA VAL A 451 20.89 -20.93 19.29
C VAL A 451 20.25 -19.71 19.98
N SER A 452 21.03 -18.93 20.72
CA SER A 452 20.58 -17.72 21.42
C SER A 452 20.14 -16.62 20.45
N SER A 453 20.90 -16.39 19.38
CA SER A 453 20.58 -15.41 18.34
C SER A 453 19.39 -15.85 17.51
N SER A 454 19.25 -17.16 17.27
CA SER A 454 18.14 -17.72 16.50
C SER A 454 16.81 -17.56 17.22
N LEU A 455 16.80 -17.82 18.53
CA LEU A 455 15.66 -17.57 19.41
C LEU A 455 15.31 -16.07 19.44
N ALA A 456 16.30 -15.18 19.42
CA ALA A 456 16.07 -13.73 19.39
C ALA A 456 15.39 -13.30 18.09
N VAL A 457 15.87 -13.78 16.95
CA VAL A 457 15.31 -13.49 15.62
C VAL A 457 13.90 -14.05 15.48
N ILE A 458 13.63 -15.27 15.97
CA ILE A 458 12.29 -15.88 15.93
C ILE A 458 11.31 -15.17 16.87
N SER A 459 11.79 -14.61 17.97
CA SER A 459 10.95 -13.90 18.94
C SER A 459 10.50 -12.50 18.48
N TRP A 460 11.20 -11.94 17.49
CA TRP A 460 10.94 -10.64 16.87
C TRP A 460 9.98 -10.79 15.69
#